data_AF-A0A7Y2LRR5-F1
#
_entry.id   AF-A0A7Y2LRR5-F1
#
_cell.length_a   1.000
_cell.length_b   1.000
_cell.length_c   1.000
_cell.angle_alpha   90.00
_cell.angle_beta   90.00
_cell.angle_gamma   90.00
#
_symmetry.space_group_name_H-M   'P 1'
#
loop_
_entity.id
_entity.type
_entity.pdbx_description
1 polymer ?
#
loop_
_entity_poly.entity_id
_entity_poly.type
_entity_poly.pdbx_seq_one_letter_code
_entity_poly.pdbx_strand_id
1 'polypeptide(L)'
;MLRSLSFQFILDFFEFTQIDSTKILQRLGIESLDEFDVILQQSLAVRSAQQSSHDYIIQSSTLENSLSYLFTPFIHAVLNQNTIYIAPRQNIVEQVYAHYFRLDALELENQQSITEMNLCLDLVPTEFNAAEFRMYALAKALLDPACQHMTMIGQSGLNPATKQQLESLFQVRIDEILLAHKQFNLPEIDFKKLFWKRKTPELAQVCESIAQENAPLVSRQFHMKLNDAAHLIDDLMYSEHLFEKLSVFGEFTETIFKNNLESKLRYANERT
;
A
#
# COMPACT_ATOMS: atom_id res chain seq x y z
N MET A 1 -8.26 3.89 -34.54
CA MET A 1 -9.22 4.50 -33.59
C MET A 1 -8.56 4.34 -32.22
N LEU A 2 -7.96 5.40 -31.68
CA LEU A 2 -7.40 5.35 -30.31
C LEU A 2 -8.60 5.20 -29.37
N ARG A 3 -8.74 4.08 -28.68
CA ARG A 3 -9.69 3.98 -27.56
C ARG A 3 -9.27 5.05 -26.55
N SER A 4 -10.19 5.94 -26.17
CA SER A 4 -9.92 6.86 -25.07
C SER A 4 -9.71 6.02 -23.81
N LEU A 5 -8.64 6.30 -23.07
CA LEU A 5 -8.43 5.67 -21.77
C LEU A 5 -9.52 6.20 -20.84
N SER A 6 -10.30 5.27 -20.27
CA SER A 6 -11.47 5.54 -19.43
C SER A 6 -11.61 4.48 -18.36
N PHE A 7 -12.54 4.67 -17.42
CA PHE A 7 -12.93 3.64 -16.46
C PHE A 7 -13.31 2.34 -17.16
N GLN A 8 -14.16 2.43 -18.20
CA GLN A 8 -14.60 1.27 -18.97
C GLN A 8 -13.43 0.59 -19.71
N PHE A 9 -12.47 1.37 -20.21
CA PHE A 9 -11.27 0.81 -20.83
C PHE A 9 -10.51 -0.08 -19.83
N ILE A 10 -10.35 0.35 -18.58
CA ILE A 10 -9.64 -0.43 -17.56
C ILE A 10 -10.42 -1.71 -17.25
N LEU A 11 -11.75 -1.63 -17.09
CA LEU A 11 -12.59 -2.82 -16.89
C LEU A 11 -12.42 -3.84 -18.02
N ASP A 12 -12.54 -3.39 -19.26
CA ASP A 12 -12.42 -4.23 -20.46
C ASP A 12 -11.02 -4.82 -20.59
N PHE A 13 -9.99 -4.04 -20.25
CA PHE A 13 -8.59 -4.43 -20.36
C PHE A 13 -8.22 -5.59 -19.41
N PHE A 14 -8.83 -5.60 -18.22
CA PHE A 14 -8.59 -6.62 -17.20
C PHE A 14 -9.66 -7.71 -17.16
N GLU A 15 -10.60 -7.68 -18.11
CA GLU A 15 -11.74 -8.60 -18.16
C GLU A 15 -12.49 -8.66 -16.82
N PHE A 16 -12.56 -7.53 -16.11
CA PHE A 16 -13.23 -7.49 -14.83
C PHE A 16 -14.74 -7.62 -15.03
N THR A 17 -15.30 -8.71 -14.52
CA THR A 17 -16.74 -8.97 -14.53
C THR A 17 -17.29 -8.80 -13.11
N GLN A 18 -18.56 -8.36 -13.02
CA GLN A 18 -19.28 -8.22 -11.74
C GLN A 18 -18.61 -7.26 -10.74
N ILE A 19 -18.39 -6.02 -11.18
CA ILE A 19 -17.88 -4.92 -10.33
C ILE A 19 -19.01 -3.94 -10.01
N ASP A 20 -19.10 -3.53 -8.75
CA ASP A 20 -19.87 -2.35 -8.36
C ASP A 20 -19.03 -1.07 -8.59
N SER A 21 -19.22 -0.44 -9.75
CA SER A 21 -18.52 0.80 -10.10
C SER A 21 -18.82 1.95 -9.15
N THR A 22 -20.05 2.02 -8.62
CA THR A 22 -20.45 3.08 -7.69
C THR A 22 -19.64 3.00 -6.40
N LYS A 23 -19.46 1.79 -5.87
CA LYS A 23 -18.64 1.54 -4.69
C LYS A 23 -17.17 1.93 -4.89
N ILE A 24 -16.60 1.66 -6.07
CA ILE A 24 -15.22 2.07 -6.40
C ILE A 24 -15.11 3.59 -6.47
N LEU A 25 -16.01 4.26 -7.20
CA LEU A 25 -16.03 5.71 -7.33
C LEU A 25 -16.18 6.41 -5.98
N GLN A 26 -17.10 5.92 -5.13
CA GLN A 26 -17.28 6.43 -3.77
C GLN A 26 -15.99 6.36 -2.95
N ARG A 27 -15.25 5.25 -3.01
CA ARG A 27 -13.98 5.11 -2.29
C ARG A 27 -12.87 6.01 -2.87
N LEU A 28 -12.89 6.25 -4.18
CA LEU A 28 -11.97 7.19 -4.84
C LEU A 28 -12.32 8.66 -4.53
N GLY A 29 -13.52 8.93 -3.99
CA GLY A 29 -14.02 10.30 -3.79
C GLY A 29 -14.41 10.97 -5.09
N ILE A 30 -14.86 10.20 -6.08
CA ILE A 30 -15.25 10.66 -7.42
C ILE A 30 -16.76 10.49 -7.59
N GLU A 31 -17.44 11.51 -8.11
CA GLU A 31 -18.91 11.55 -8.19
C GLU A 31 -19.45 10.81 -9.42
N SER A 32 -18.66 10.74 -10.51
CA SER A 32 -19.12 10.16 -11.77
C SER A 32 -18.02 9.51 -12.60
N LEU A 33 -18.41 8.66 -13.57
CA LEU A 33 -17.48 8.08 -14.54
C LEU A 33 -16.87 9.14 -15.47
N ASP A 34 -17.63 10.18 -15.82
CA ASP A 34 -17.10 11.28 -16.64
C ASP A 34 -16.02 12.06 -15.89
N GLU A 35 -16.22 12.31 -14.59
CA GLU A 35 -15.20 12.93 -13.74
C GLU A 35 -13.95 12.05 -13.63
N PHE A 36 -14.12 10.74 -13.44
CA PHE A 36 -13.02 9.78 -13.44
C PHE A 36 -12.19 9.88 -14.72
N ASP A 37 -12.85 9.87 -15.88
CA ASP A 37 -12.19 9.91 -17.18
C ASP A 37 -11.43 11.23 -17.37
N VAL A 38 -12.00 12.35 -16.92
CA VAL A 38 -11.34 13.67 -16.95
C VAL A 38 -10.08 13.66 -16.08
N ILE A 39 -10.17 13.19 -14.83
CA ILE A 39 -9.01 13.12 -13.93
C ILE A 39 -7.93 12.21 -14.52
N LEU A 40 -8.29 11.05 -15.05
CA LEU A 40 -7.35 10.11 -15.66
C LEU A 40 -6.58 10.74 -16.82
N GLN A 41 -7.28 11.46 -17.72
CA GLN A 41 -6.65 12.15 -18.84
C GLN A 41 -5.73 13.28 -18.38
N GLN A 42 -6.15 14.05 -17.36
CA GLN A 42 -5.32 15.10 -16.78
C GLN A 42 -4.05 14.52 -16.16
N SER A 43 -4.18 13.48 -15.35
CA SER A 43 -3.06 12.81 -14.69
C SER A 43 -2.08 12.24 -15.71
N LEU A 44 -2.58 11.60 -16.77
CA LEU A 44 -1.74 11.10 -17.86
C LEU A 44 -0.99 12.23 -18.59
N ALA A 45 -1.65 13.37 -18.83
CA ALA A 45 -1.05 14.48 -19.55
C ALA A 45 0.12 15.13 -18.79
N VAL A 46 0.10 15.07 -17.45
CA VAL A 46 1.11 15.73 -16.60
C VAL A 46 2.09 14.76 -15.92
N ARG A 47 1.87 13.43 -16.02
CA ARG A 47 2.67 12.40 -15.31
C ARG A 47 4.17 12.51 -15.60
N SER A 48 4.54 12.62 -16.87
CA SER A 48 5.94 12.72 -17.30
C SER A 48 6.65 14.01 -16.88
N ALA A 49 5.89 15.04 -16.47
CA ALA A 49 6.40 16.32 -16.00
C ALA A 49 6.47 16.42 -14.46
N GLN A 50 6.00 15.41 -13.72
CA GLN A 50 6.04 15.43 -12.26
C GLN A 50 7.48 15.37 -11.74
N GLN A 51 7.77 16.24 -10.77
CA GLN A 51 9.08 16.29 -10.10
C GLN A 51 9.16 15.37 -8.89
N SER A 52 8.03 15.14 -8.22
CA SER A 52 7.89 14.17 -7.14
C SER A 52 7.32 12.86 -7.69
N SER A 53 7.81 11.74 -7.18
CA SER A 53 7.25 10.42 -7.47
C SER A 53 6.56 9.88 -6.22
N HIS A 54 5.43 9.21 -6.42
CA HIS A 54 4.82 8.31 -5.44
C HIS A 54 5.05 6.86 -5.89
N ASP A 55 5.56 6.05 -4.97
CA ASP A 55 5.72 4.62 -5.18
C ASP A 55 4.47 3.90 -4.66
N TYR A 56 3.73 3.28 -5.57
CA TYR A 56 2.56 2.49 -5.22
C TYR A 56 2.97 1.05 -4.94
N ILE A 57 2.53 0.51 -3.80
CA ILE A 57 2.75 -0.88 -3.44
C ILE A 57 1.38 -1.53 -3.22
N ILE A 58 1.00 -2.39 -4.15
CA ILE A 58 -0.31 -3.03 -4.17
C ILE A 58 -0.13 -4.49 -3.78
N GLN A 59 -0.55 -4.83 -2.57
CA GLN A 59 -0.47 -6.18 -2.04
C GLN A 59 -1.84 -6.85 -2.12
N SER A 60 -2.03 -7.71 -3.12
CA SER A 60 -3.30 -8.43 -3.31
C SER A 60 -3.41 -9.67 -2.43
N SER A 61 -2.29 -10.29 -2.08
CA SER A 61 -2.26 -11.47 -1.22
C SER A 61 -2.26 -11.08 0.26
N THR A 62 -3.16 -11.70 1.00
CA THR A 62 -3.28 -11.55 2.46
C THR A 62 -3.01 -12.88 3.17
N LEU A 63 -2.17 -13.72 2.56
CA LEU A 63 -1.73 -15.03 3.09
C LEU A 63 -0.44 -14.89 3.91
N GLU A 64 -0.14 -15.85 4.78
CA GLU A 64 1.00 -15.80 5.69
C GLU A 64 2.34 -15.58 4.99
N ASN A 65 2.50 -16.07 3.76
CA ASN A 65 3.72 -15.88 2.96
C ASN A 65 3.92 -14.46 2.40
N SER A 66 3.00 -13.53 2.66
CA SER A 66 3.17 -12.10 2.34
C SER A 66 3.44 -11.24 3.58
N LEU A 67 3.70 -11.84 4.74
CA LEU A 67 3.99 -11.13 6.00
C LEU A 67 5.08 -10.07 5.83
N SER A 68 6.19 -10.42 5.17
CA SER A 68 7.33 -9.52 5.03
C SER A 68 6.98 -8.20 4.37
N TYR A 69 6.00 -8.22 3.47
CA TYR A 69 5.60 -7.07 2.68
C TYR A 69 4.68 -6.11 3.43
N LEU A 70 4.15 -6.50 4.60
CA LEU A 70 3.45 -5.58 5.49
C LEU A 70 4.38 -4.50 6.06
N PHE A 71 5.69 -4.75 6.11
CA PHE A 71 6.68 -3.81 6.64
C PHE A 71 7.31 -2.94 5.55
N THR A 72 7.13 -3.28 4.27
CA THR A 72 7.63 -2.51 3.13
C THR A 72 7.29 -1.01 3.19
N PRO A 73 6.02 -0.59 3.43
CA PRO A 73 5.68 0.83 3.55
C PRO A 73 6.55 1.59 4.56
N PHE A 74 6.85 0.97 5.71
CA PHE A 74 7.62 1.61 6.77
C PHE A 74 9.11 1.62 6.46
N ILE A 75 9.64 0.54 5.88
CA ILE A 75 11.01 0.48 5.38
C ILE A 75 11.23 1.61 4.36
N HIS A 76 10.32 1.76 3.40
CA HIS A 76 10.39 2.81 2.39
C HIS A 76 10.27 4.23 2.99
N ALA A 77 9.37 4.42 3.96
CA ALA A 77 9.22 5.69 4.66
C ALA A 77 10.50 6.08 5.44
N VAL A 78 11.19 5.13 6.07
CA VAL A 78 12.50 5.36 6.71
C VAL A 78 13.55 5.76 5.68
N LEU A 79 13.50 5.16 4.49
CA LEU A 79 14.37 5.48 3.36
C LEU A 79 13.91 6.71 2.55
N ASN A 80 13.01 7.52 3.11
CA ASN A 80 12.48 8.75 2.53
C ASN A 80 11.83 8.59 1.14
N GLN A 81 11.14 7.48 0.91
CA GLN A 81 10.31 7.28 -0.28
C GLN A 81 8.85 7.54 0.02
N ASN A 82 8.18 8.36 -0.80
CA ASN A 82 6.75 8.62 -0.69
C ASN A 82 5.98 7.38 -1.14
N THR A 83 5.49 6.61 -0.18
CA THR A 83 4.91 5.29 -0.46
C THR A 83 3.42 5.29 -0.23
N ILE A 84 2.67 4.80 -1.22
CA ILE A 84 1.24 4.53 -1.10
C ILE A 84 1.06 3.02 -1.11
N TYR A 85 0.78 2.45 0.06
CA TYR A 85 0.57 1.02 0.23
C TYR A 85 -0.93 0.72 0.25
N ILE A 86 -1.38 -0.14 -0.67
CA ILE A 86 -2.77 -0.55 -0.82
C ILE A 86 -2.87 -2.06 -0.58
N ALA A 87 -3.69 -2.47 0.39
CA ALA A 87 -3.92 -3.88 0.71
C ALA A 87 -5.35 -4.11 1.19
N PRO A 88 -5.92 -5.31 1.01
CA PRO A 88 -7.20 -5.66 1.64
C PRO A 88 -7.06 -5.71 3.16
N ARG A 89 -7.99 -5.09 3.89
CA ARG A 89 -8.08 -5.08 5.35
C ARG A 89 -8.63 -6.41 5.86
N GLN A 90 -7.84 -7.48 5.74
CA GLN A 90 -8.23 -8.82 6.18
C GLN A 90 -7.03 -9.70 6.53
N ASN A 91 -7.29 -10.84 7.18
CA ASN A 91 -6.32 -11.89 7.50
C ASN A 91 -5.08 -11.32 8.22
N ILE A 92 -3.89 -11.52 7.63
CA ILE A 92 -2.61 -11.13 8.22
C ILE A 92 -2.50 -9.63 8.46
N VAL A 93 -3.16 -8.80 7.64
CA VAL A 93 -3.04 -7.34 7.70
C VAL A 93 -3.57 -6.84 9.03
N GLU A 94 -4.77 -7.27 9.40
CA GLU A 94 -5.37 -6.89 10.67
C GLU A 94 -4.65 -7.49 11.87
N GLN A 95 -4.26 -8.77 11.77
CA GLN A 95 -3.54 -9.47 12.84
C GLN A 95 -2.22 -8.77 13.18
N VAL A 96 -1.48 -8.29 12.19
CA VAL A 96 -0.16 -7.69 12.39
C VAL A 96 -0.29 -6.21 12.76
N TYR A 97 -1.01 -5.42 11.97
CA TYR A 97 -1.04 -3.97 12.16
C TYR A 97 -1.77 -3.52 13.42
N ALA A 98 -2.74 -4.29 13.92
CA ALA A 98 -3.41 -3.99 15.19
C ALA A 98 -2.46 -4.03 16.41
N HIS A 99 -1.25 -4.60 16.27
CA HIS A 99 -0.23 -4.53 17.31
C HIS A 99 0.47 -3.17 17.41
N TYR A 100 0.42 -2.35 16.35
CA TYR A 100 1.22 -1.13 16.24
C TYR A 100 0.36 0.14 16.19
N PHE A 101 -0.84 0.09 15.60
CA PHE A 101 -1.68 1.27 15.41
C PHE A 101 -3.18 0.93 15.30
N ARG A 102 -4.04 1.95 15.37
CA ARG A 102 -5.50 1.80 15.27
C ARG A 102 -5.95 1.80 13.82
N LEU A 103 -6.46 0.68 13.34
CA LEU A 103 -6.94 0.54 11.96
C LEU A 103 -8.17 1.41 11.66
N ASP A 104 -9.09 1.54 12.61
CA ASP A 104 -10.31 2.34 12.44
C ASP A 104 -10.03 3.82 12.23
N ALA A 105 -8.88 4.31 12.70
CA ALA A 105 -8.45 5.69 12.47
C ALA A 105 -8.04 5.95 11.02
N LEU A 106 -7.51 4.92 10.32
CA LEU A 106 -7.08 5.06 8.93
C LEU A 106 -8.25 5.33 7.99
N GLU A 107 -9.44 4.81 8.32
CA GLU A 107 -10.67 5.07 7.55
C GLU A 107 -11.18 6.51 7.73
N LEU A 108 -10.83 7.18 8.83
CA LEU A 108 -11.32 8.52 9.16
C LEU A 108 -10.58 9.61 8.38
N GLU A 109 -9.33 9.40 8.00
CA GLU A 109 -8.53 10.35 7.21
C GLU A 109 -7.70 9.63 6.13
N ASN A 110 -8.36 9.25 5.03
CA ASN A 110 -7.74 8.53 3.90
C ASN A 110 -6.59 9.29 3.18
N GLN A 111 -6.24 10.52 3.56
CA GLN A 111 -5.34 11.40 2.79
C GLN A 111 -4.27 12.16 3.59
N GLN A 112 -4.36 12.30 4.91
CA GLN A 112 -3.39 13.13 5.67
C GLN A 112 -2.02 12.47 5.88
N SER A 113 -1.90 11.15 5.75
CA SER A 113 -0.68 10.44 6.15
C SER A 113 0.49 10.57 5.14
N ILE A 114 0.22 10.90 3.87
CA ILE A 114 1.25 10.92 2.81
C ILE A 114 2.28 12.02 3.06
N THR A 115 1.84 13.24 3.35
CA THR A 115 2.71 14.43 3.28
C THR A 115 3.63 14.56 4.49
N GLU A 116 3.20 14.11 5.67
CA GLU A 116 3.97 14.27 6.91
C GLU A 116 4.87 13.06 7.22
N MET A 117 4.54 11.87 6.70
CA MET A 117 5.23 10.62 7.04
C MET A 117 5.85 9.88 5.86
N ASN A 118 5.71 10.40 4.63
CA ASN A 118 6.04 9.71 3.39
C ASN A 118 5.30 8.36 3.25
N LEU A 119 4.11 8.24 3.86
CA LEU A 119 3.42 6.96 4.01
C LEU A 119 1.89 7.10 3.91
N CYS A 120 1.27 6.44 2.94
CA CYS A 120 -0.16 6.12 2.94
C CYS A 120 -0.37 4.63 3.22
N LEU A 121 -1.20 4.31 4.20
CA LEU A 121 -1.77 2.98 4.35
C LEU A 121 -3.23 3.03 3.94
N ASP A 122 -3.52 2.52 2.75
CA ASP A 122 -4.85 2.40 2.20
C ASP A 122 -5.34 0.96 2.35
N LEU A 123 -5.96 0.69 3.51
CA LEU A 123 -6.51 -0.62 3.82
C LEU A 123 -7.94 -0.70 3.29
N VAL A 124 -8.13 -1.49 2.23
CA VAL A 124 -9.40 -1.62 1.52
C VAL A 124 -10.36 -2.54 2.30
N PRO A 125 -11.57 -2.09 2.63
CA PRO A 125 -12.54 -2.86 3.41
C PRO A 125 -12.89 -4.22 2.81
N THR A 126 -13.28 -5.14 3.69
CA THR A 126 -13.60 -6.54 3.35
C THR A 126 -14.77 -6.70 2.39
N GLU A 127 -15.61 -5.67 2.25
CA GLU A 127 -16.73 -5.70 1.32
C GLU A 127 -16.24 -5.77 -0.13
N PHE A 128 -15.05 -5.25 -0.46
CA PHE A 128 -14.47 -5.31 -1.80
C PHE A 128 -14.08 -6.74 -2.17
N ASN A 129 -14.68 -7.28 -3.23
CA ASN A 129 -14.23 -8.55 -3.78
C ASN A 129 -12.86 -8.38 -4.48
N ALA A 130 -12.21 -9.49 -4.85
CA ALA A 130 -10.86 -9.44 -5.43
C ALA A 130 -10.77 -8.64 -6.75
N ALA A 131 -11.82 -8.62 -7.59
CA ALA A 131 -11.84 -7.83 -8.82
C ALA A 131 -12.04 -6.34 -8.51
N GLU A 132 -12.95 -6.02 -7.59
CA GLU A 132 -13.19 -4.64 -7.12
C GLU A 132 -11.93 -4.06 -6.47
N PHE A 133 -11.23 -4.83 -5.62
CA PHE A 133 -9.97 -4.42 -5.01
C PHE A 133 -8.93 -4.07 -6.07
N ARG A 134 -8.72 -4.96 -7.05
CA ARG A 134 -7.73 -4.73 -8.12
C ARG A 134 -8.09 -3.50 -8.94
N MET A 135 -9.36 -3.37 -9.33
CA MET A 135 -9.84 -2.21 -10.08
C MET A 135 -9.63 -0.92 -9.29
N TYR A 136 -10.00 -0.90 -8.01
CA TYR A 136 -9.77 0.25 -7.12
C TYR A 136 -8.29 0.61 -7.00
N ALA A 137 -7.43 -0.37 -6.70
CA ALA A 137 -6.01 -0.13 -6.48
C ALA A 137 -5.31 0.41 -7.74
N LEU A 138 -5.63 -0.18 -8.90
CA LEU A 138 -5.13 0.28 -10.20
C LEU A 138 -5.68 1.67 -10.51
N ALA A 139 -6.98 1.89 -10.37
CA ALA A 139 -7.60 3.19 -10.60
C ALA A 139 -6.95 4.27 -9.74
N LYS A 140 -6.76 4.03 -8.44
CA LYS A 140 -6.14 5.00 -7.53
C LYS A 140 -4.71 5.35 -7.95
N ALA A 141 -3.91 4.37 -8.36
CA ALA A 141 -2.55 4.61 -8.85
C ALA A 141 -2.54 5.38 -10.18
N LEU A 142 -3.41 5.01 -11.11
CA LEU A 142 -3.49 5.62 -12.43
C LEU A 142 -4.08 7.04 -12.40
N LEU A 143 -4.92 7.35 -11.42
CA LEU A 143 -5.44 8.71 -11.21
C LEU A 143 -4.42 9.63 -10.55
N ASP A 144 -3.40 9.11 -9.87
CA ASP A 144 -2.35 9.95 -9.30
C ASP A 144 -1.34 10.36 -10.37
N PRO A 145 -1.19 11.67 -10.69
CA PRO A 145 -0.19 12.13 -11.65
C PRO A 145 1.24 11.82 -11.21
N ALA A 146 1.54 11.73 -9.91
CA ALA A 146 2.87 11.48 -9.38
C ALA A 146 3.24 9.98 -9.35
N CYS A 147 2.31 9.07 -9.65
CA CYS A 147 2.61 7.64 -9.74
C CYS A 147 3.50 7.36 -10.96
N GLN A 148 4.79 7.10 -10.75
CA GLN A 148 5.70 6.66 -11.82
C GLN A 148 5.97 5.15 -11.75
N HIS A 149 5.85 4.58 -10.55
CA HIS A 149 6.14 3.19 -10.28
C HIS A 149 5.06 2.52 -9.44
N MET A 150 4.69 1.31 -9.84
CA MET A 150 3.81 0.43 -9.10
C MET A 150 4.49 -0.91 -8.88
N THR A 151 4.51 -1.38 -7.64
CA THR A 151 4.86 -2.76 -7.30
C THR A 151 3.60 -3.54 -6.99
N MET A 152 3.40 -4.66 -7.68
CA MET A 152 2.36 -5.64 -7.42
C MET A 152 2.95 -6.79 -6.60
N ILE A 153 2.42 -7.03 -5.40
CA ILE A 153 2.86 -8.11 -4.50
C ILE A 153 1.82 -9.23 -4.49
N GLY A 154 2.25 -10.42 -4.89
CA GLY A 154 1.36 -11.55 -5.19
C GLY A 154 1.10 -11.68 -6.69
N GLN A 155 0.08 -12.48 -7.04
CA GLN A 155 -0.30 -12.65 -8.44
C GLN A 155 -1.08 -11.42 -8.92
N SER A 156 -0.48 -10.63 -9.80
CA SER A 156 -1.13 -9.48 -10.44
C SER A 156 -2.20 -9.90 -11.45
N GLY A 157 -2.11 -11.14 -11.97
CA GLY A 157 -2.93 -11.62 -13.09
C GLY A 157 -2.51 -11.00 -14.43
N LEU A 158 -1.46 -10.18 -14.46
CA LEU A 158 -0.92 -9.57 -15.68
C LEU A 158 0.06 -10.52 -16.36
N ASN A 159 -0.24 -10.99 -17.56
CA ASN A 159 0.78 -11.59 -18.40
C ASN A 159 1.77 -10.50 -18.90
N PRO A 160 2.98 -10.86 -19.35
CA PRO A 160 3.99 -9.88 -19.77
C PRO A 160 3.54 -8.91 -20.87
N ALA A 161 2.71 -9.36 -21.82
CA ALA A 161 2.22 -8.50 -22.90
C ALA A 161 1.21 -7.47 -22.39
N THR A 162 0.26 -7.91 -21.56
CA THR A 162 -0.72 -7.03 -20.91
C THR A 162 -0.02 -6.02 -20.00
N LYS A 163 0.99 -6.45 -19.21
CA LYS A 163 1.82 -5.55 -18.41
C LYS A 163 2.47 -4.46 -19.28
N GLN A 164 3.19 -4.85 -20.33
CA GLN A 164 3.90 -3.90 -21.20
C GLN A 164 2.93 -2.93 -21.88
N GLN A 165 1.76 -3.40 -22.30
CA GLN A 165 0.74 -2.55 -22.89
C GLN A 165 0.22 -1.52 -21.87
N LEU A 166 -0.03 -1.92 -20.63
CA LEU A 166 -0.47 -1.01 -19.57
C LEU A 166 0.61 0.04 -19.27
N GLU A 167 1.85 -0.39 -19.08
CA GLU A 167 2.99 0.51 -18.83
C GLU A 167 3.11 1.57 -19.93
N SER A 168 2.97 1.15 -21.20
CA SER A 168 3.03 2.05 -22.35
C SER A 168 1.83 3.01 -22.42
N LEU A 169 0.62 2.54 -22.12
CA LEU A 169 -0.59 3.36 -22.24
C LEU A 169 -0.66 4.43 -21.14
N PHE A 170 -0.29 4.06 -19.93
CA PHE A 170 -0.44 4.93 -18.75
C PHE A 170 0.84 5.65 -18.34
N GLN A 171 1.97 5.38 -19.00
CA GLN A 171 3.30 5.96 -18.71
C GLN A 171 3.76 5.66 -17.28
N VAL A 172 3.53 4.43 -16.83
CA VAL A 172 3.88 3.93 -15.51
C VAL A 172 4.78 2.72 -15.65
N ARG A 173 5.67 2.49 -14.70
CA ARG A 173 6.43 1.23 -14.60
C ARG A 173 5.73 0.31 -13.61
N ILE A 174 5.58 -0.96 -13.96
CA ILE A 174 5.04 -1.99 -13.08
C ILE A 174 6.16 -2.98 -12.75
N ASP A 175 6.33 -3.33 -11.49
CA ASP A 175 7.14 -4.48 -11.08
C ASP A 175 6.25 -5.48 -10.34
N GLU A 176 6.52 -6.77 -10.53
CA GLU A 176 5.78 -7.83 -9.86
C GLU A 176 6.72 -8.59 -8.91
N ILE A 177 6.19 -8.91 -7.73
CA ILE A 177 6.85 -9.76 -6.75
C ILE A 177 6.01 -11.01 -6.56
N LEU A 178 6.59 -12.12 -6.99
CA LEU A 178 6.05 -13.44 -6.70
C LEU A 178 6.39 -13.80 -5.25
N LEU A 179 5.37 -14.20 -4.50
CA LEU A 179 5.54 -14.59 -3.12
C LEU A 179 6.32 -15.90 -3.01
N ALA A 180 7.19 -15.97 -2.02
CA ALA A 180 7.86 -17.20 -1.67
C ALA A 180 6.86 -18.26 -1.18
N HIS A 181 7.26 -19.53 -1.22
CA HIS A 181 6.47 -20.61 -0.62
C HIS A 181 6.58 -20.66 0.91
N LYS A 182 7.52 -19.91 1.50
CA LYS A 182 7.75 -19.90 2.95
C LYS A 182 6.57 -19.21 3.64
N GLN A 183 5.91 -19.93 4.54
CA GLN A 183 4.85 -19.39 5.37
C GLN A 183 5.39 -19.10 6.77
N PHE A 184 4.86 -18.05 7.38
CA PHE A 184 5.13 -17.72 8.77
C PHE A 184 4.05 -18.30 9.67
N ASN A 185 4.44 -18.85 10.81
CA ASN A 185 3.49 -19.27 11.83
C ASN A 185 3.12 -18.05 12.69
N LEU A 186 2.13 -17.27 12.24
CA LEU A 186 1.79 -15.96 12.86
C LEU A 186 1.52 -16.04 14.37
N PRO A 187 0.80 -17.05 14.91
CA PRO A 187 0.59 -17.19 16.35
C PRO A 187 1.87 -17.34 17.19
N GLU A 188 2.99 -17.77 16.59
CA GLU A 188 4.29 -17.94 17.28
C GLU A 188 5.13 -16.66 17.26
N ILE A 189 4.72 -15.62 16.52
CA ILE A 189 5.47 -14.37 16.40
C ILE A 189 4.99 -13.36 17.44
N ASP A 190 5.88 -12.99 18.37
CA ASP A 190 5.64 -11.86 19.27
C ASP A 190 5.93 -10.53 18.55
N PHE A 191 4.93 -10.02 17.83
CA PHE A 191 5.02 -8.77 17.06
C PHE A 191 5.45 -7.56 17.92
N LYS A 192 5.11 -7.52 19.21
CA LYS A 192 5.52 -6.42 20.11
C LYS A 192 7.04 -6.41 20.35
N LYS A 193 7.71 -7.56 20.18
CA LYS A 193 9.15 -7.72 20.36
C LYS A 193 9.93 -7.75 19.05
N LEU A 194 9.23 -7.68 17.90
CA LEU A 194 9.85 -7.82 16.58
C LEU A 194 10.93 -6.76 16.32
N PHE A 195 10.82 -5.56 16.91
CA PHE A 195 11.78 -4.47 16.74
C PHE A 195 12.69 -4.23 17.94
N TRP A 196 12.76 -5.18 18.89
CA TRP A 196 13.68 -5.05 20.01
C TRP A 196 15.14 -5.20 19.54
N LYS A 197 16.05 -4.46 20.20
CA LYS A 197 17.50 -4.57 19.94
C LYS A 197 18.03 -5.99 20.19
N ARG A 198 17.51 -6.67 21.23
CA ARG A 198 17.83 -8.07 21.55
C ARG A 198 16.64 -8.94 21.19
N LYS A 199 16.85 -9.86 20.25
CA LYS A 199 15.83 -10.77 19.73
C LYS A 199 16.13 -12.21 20.14
N THR A 200 15.08 -13.02 20.25
CA THR A 200 15.26 -14.48 20.30
C THR A 200 15.69 -14.97 18.91
N PRO A 201 16.29 -16.18 18.79
CA PRO A 201 16.65 -16.73 17.49
C PRO A 201 15.48 -16.78 16.50
N GLU A 202 14.27 -17.06 16.99
CA GLU A 202 13.05 -17.14 16.18
C GLU A 202 12.68 -15.76 15.59
N LEU A 203 12.68 -14.71 16.42
CA LEU A 203 12.39 -13.35 15.96
C LEU A 203 13.49 -12.81 15.03
N ALA A 204 14.75 -13.17 15.28
CA ALA A 204 15.85 -12.82 14.38
C ALA A 204 15.64 -13.43 12.99
N GLN A 205 15.18 -14.68 12.91
CA GLN A 205 14.86 -15.34 11.64
C GLN A 205 13.68 -14.69 10.91
N VAL A 206 12.68 -14.18 11.63
CA VAL A 206 11.58 -13.41 11.04
C VAL A 206 12.12 -12.12 10.42
N CYS A 207 12.96 -11.37 11.15
CA CYS A 207 13.58 -10.14 10.63
C CYS A 207 14.47 -10.39 9.41
N GLU A 208 15.26 -11.46 9.43
CA GLU A 208 16.08 -11.85 8.28
C GLU A 208 15.19 -12.14 7.05
N SER A 209 14.06 -12.82 7.25
CA SER A 209 13.12 -13.12 6.17
C SER A 209 12.49 -11.83 5.62
N ILE A 210 12.12 -10.89 6.50
CA ILE A 210 11.63 -9.56 6.11
C ILE A 210 12.67 -8.84 5.26
N ALA A 211 13.93 -8.83 5.69
CA ALA A 211 15.04 -8.18 4.98
C ALA A 211 15.28 -8.80 3.60
N GLN A 212 15.35 -10.13 3.53
CA GLN A 212 15.59 -10.86 2.28
C GLN A 212 14.45 -10.66 1.26
N GLU A 213 13.20 -10.73 1.71
CA GLU A 213 12.03 -10.62 0.83
C GLU A 213 11.81 -9.19 0.33
N ASN A 214 12.21 -8.18 1.10
CA ASN A 214 12.15 -6.76 0.71
C ASN A 214 13.38 -6.29 -0.10
N ALA A 215 14.50 -7.00 -0.04
CA ALA A 215 15.74 -6.61 -0.72
C ALA A 215 15.58 -6.35 -2.23
N PRO A 216 14.79 -7.12 -3.02
CA PRO A 216 14.57 -6.84 -4.43
C PRO A 216 13.91 -5.47 -4.69
N LEU A 217 13.03 -5.01 -3.80
CA LEU A 217 12.37 -3.71 -3.91
C LEU A 217 13.37 -2.58 -3.72
N VAL A 218 14.06 -2.61 -2.59
CA VAL A 218 15.05 -1.60 -2.21
C VAL A 218 16.21 -1.59 -3.20
N SER A 219 16.68 -2.75 -3.65
CA SER A 219 17.74 -2.87 -4.65
C SER A 219 17.39 -2.17 -5.96
N ARG A 220 16.15 -2.33 -6.45
CA ARG A 220 15.69 -1.67 -7.68
C ARG A 220 15.51 -0.17 -7.50
N GLN A 221 14.87 0.23 -6.40
CA GLN A 221 14.58 1.65 -6.12
C GLN A 221 15.88 2.46 -6.00
N PHE A 222 16.85 1.94 -5.26
CA PHE A 222 18.09 2.66 -4.95
C PHE A 222 19.27 2.26 -5.85
N HIS A 223 19.04 1.44 -6.87
CA HIS A 223 20.07 0.98 -7.82
C HIS A 223 21.31 0.36 -7.13
N MET A 224 21.10 -0.38 -6.04
CA MET A 224 22.15 -1.01 -5.24
C MET A 224 22.14 -2.53 -5.40
N LYS A 225 23.24 -3.20 -5.01
CA LYS A 225 23.31 -4.67 -5.08
C LYS A 225 22.30 -5.29 -4.11
N LEU A 226 21.78 -6.45 -4.47
CA LEU A 226 20.79 -7.16 -3.66
C LEU A 226 21.26 -7.44 -2.23
N ASN A 227 22.53 -7.84 -2.05
CA ASN A 227 23.08 -8.09 -0.71
C ASN A 227 23.18 -6.80 0.11
N ASP A 228 23.56 -5.69 -0.51
CA ASP A 228 23.66 -4.39 0.17
C ASP A 228 22.26 -3.93 0.61
N ALA A 229 21.24 -4.14 -0.24
CA ALA A 229 19.84 -3.87 0.11
C ALA A 229 19.36 -4.76 1.27
N ALA A 230 19.67 -6.06 1.26
CA ALA A 230 19.30 -6.96 2.34
C ALA A 230 19.95 -6.56 3.67
N HIS A 231 21.25 -6.23 3.66
CA HIS A 231 21.95 -5.75 4.86
C HIS A 231 21.39 -4.43 5.37
N LEU A 232 21.09 -3.49 4.47
CA LEU A 232 20.46 -2.22 4.85
C LEU A 232 19.13 -2.46 5.57
N ILE A 233 18.27 -3.33 5.03
CA ILE A 233 16.97 -3.61 5.65
C ILE A 233 17.15 -4.36 6.97
N ASP A 234 18.07 -5.33 7.04
CA ASP A 234 18.36 -6.04 8.28
C ASP A 234 18.81 -5.05 9.36
N ASP A 235 19.73 -4.13 9.05
CA ASP A 235 20.13 -3.05 9.96
C ASP A 235 18.93 -2.20 10.41
N LEU A 236 17.99 -1.88 9.49
CA LEU A 236 16.76 -1.17 9.84
C LEU A 236 15.88 -1.96 10.82
N MET A 237 15.80 -3.29 10.71
CA MET A 237 15.05 -4.16 11.64
C MET A 237 15.65 -4.18 13.06
N TYR A 238 16.91 -3.79 13.24
CA TYR A 238 17.56 -3.60 14.55
C TYR A 238 17.73 -2.12 14.94
N SER A 239 17.39 -1.20 14.04
CA SER A 239 17.48 0.23 14.27
C SER A 239 16.32 0.76 15.11
N GLU A 240 16.55 1.91 15.75
CA GLU A 240 15.47 2.65 16.40
C GLU A 240 14.54 3.32 15.37
N HIS A 241 15.03 3.64 14.16
CA HIS A 241 14.29 4.42 13.17
C HIS A 241 13.01 3.74 12.67
N LEU A 242 13.05 2.43 12.40
CA LEU A 242 11.86 1.70 11.93
C LEU A 242 10.81 1.60 13.05
N PHE A 243 11.25 1.31 14.27
CA PHE A 243 10.38 1.28 15.44
C PHE A 243 9.79 2.66 15.76
N GLU A 244 10.60 3.71 15.66
CA GLU A 244 10.18 5.09 15.84
C GLU A 244 9.13 5.49 14.79
N LYS A 245 9.34 5.15 13.51
CA LYS A 245 8.35 5.40 12.46
C LYS A 245 7.01 4.72 12.74
N LEU A 246 7.03 3.44 13.15
CA LEU A 246 5.82 2.73 13.55
C LEU A 246 5.15 3.36 14.78
N SER A 247 5.95 3.81 15.76
CA SER A 247 5.45 4.43 16.98
C SER A 247 4.80 5.79 16.72
N VAL A 248 5.45 6.64 15.93
CA VAL A 248 4.91 7.95 15.49
C VAL A 248 3.61 7.75 14.69
N PHE A 249 3.59 6.78 13.78
CA PHE A 249 2.37 6.43 13.05
C PHE A 249 1.26 5.93 13.99
N GLY A 250 1.61 5.14 15.00
CA GLY A 250 0.69 4.74 16.08
C GLY A 250 0.09 5.92 16.85
N GLU A 251 0.92 6.86 17.30
CA GLU A 251 0.46 8.07 18.00
C GLU A 251 -0.45 8.95 17.13
N PHE A 252 -0.13 9.06 15.84
CA PHE A 252 -0.95 9.77 14.87
C PHE A 252 -2.35 9.15 14.74
N THR A 253 -2.44 7.83 14.51
CA THR A 253 -3.74 7.15 14.41
C THR A 253 -4.56 7.25 15.69
N GLU A 254 -3.93 7.19 16.87
CA GLU A 254 -4.58 7.42 18.16
C GLU A 254 -5.12 8.84 18.30
N THR A 255 -4.40 9.84 17.79
CA THR A 255 -4.82 11.25 17.83
C THR A 255 -6.03 11.51 16.95
N ILE A 256 -6.04 11.00 15.71
CA ILE A 256 -7.19 11.06 14.80
C ILE A 256 -8.43 10.47 15.48
N PHE A 257 -8.27 9.27 16.05
CA PHE A 257 -9.37 8.56 16.69
C PHE A 257 -9.97 9.35 17.85
N LYS A 258 -9.13 9.88 18.74
CA LYS A 258 -9.57 10.69 19.89
C LYS A 258 -10.30 11.96 19.45
N ASN A 259 -9.76 12.69 18.47
CA ASN A 259 -10.37 13.92 17.96
C ASN A 259 -11.75 13.66 17.34
N ASN A 260 -11.90 12.54 16.62
CA ASN A 260 -13.18 12.12 16.05
C ASN A 260 -14.21 11.78 17.14
N LEU A 261 -13.79 11.04 18.18
CA LEU A 261 -14.63 10.68 19.30
C LEU A 261 -15.11 11.92 20.07
N GLU A 262 -14.20 12.84 20.37
CA GLU A 262 -14.53 14.10 21.04
C GLU A 262 -15.53 14.94 20.24
N SER A 263 -15.34 15.02 18.92
CA SER A 263 -16.26 15.74 18.05
C SER A 263 -17.66 15.15 18.11
N LYS A 264 -17.78 13.81 18.01
CA LYS A 264 -19.08 13.10 18.12
C LYS A 264 -19.76 13.34 19.48
N LEU A 265 -19.00 13.32 20.57
CA LEU A 265 -19.51 13.58 21.91
C LEU A 265 -20.02 15.02 22.09
N ARG A 266 -19.33 16.02 21.52
CA ARG A 266 -19.78 17.41 21.51
C ARG A 266 -21.12 17.56 20.77
N TYR A 267 -21.22 17.00 19.56
CA TYR A 267 -22.48 17.02 18.79
C TYR A 267 -23.65 16.31 19.48
N ALA A 268 -23.37 15.24 20.25
CA ALA A 268 -24.40 14.54 21.01
C ALA A 268 -24.93 15.40 22.18
N ASN A 269 -24.04 16.09 22.89
CA ASN A 269 -24.40 16.94 24.03
C ASN A 269 -25.12 18.24 23.61
N GLU A 270 -24.88 18.76 22.40
CA GLU A 270 -25.58 19.94 21.86
C GLU A 270 -27.01 19.64 21.36
N ARG A 271 -27.38 18.35 21.25
CA ARG A 271 -28.72 17.90 20.82
C ARG A 271 -29.64 17.48 21.98
N THR A 272 -29.14 17.52 23.21
CA THR A 272 -29.87 17.29 24.47
C THR A 272 -30.09 18.59 25.22
#